data_AF-A0A4R0XDJ4-F1
#
_entry.id   AF-A0A4R0XDJ4-F1
#
_cell.length_a   1.000
_cell.length_b   1.000
_cell.length_c   1.000
_cell.angle_alpha   90.00
_cell.angle_beta   90.00
_cell.angle_gamma   90.00
#
_symmetry.space_group_name_H-M   'P 1'
#
loop_
_entity.id
_entity.type
_entity.pdbx_description
1 polymer ?
#
loop_
_entity_poly.entity_id
_entity_poly.type
_entity_poly.pdbx_seq_one_letter_code
_entity_poly.pdbx_strand_id
1 'polypeptide(L)'
;MCNVYVNADPILYESRTRSLRIHGVITTVRLENLFWDVLHEIASRENMTTTQFAVKLYDELIALRGEVPSNFASFLRVCCLRYLSIVAGKSELTSFPVPVPIPVPEVKPRVLKTV
;
A
#
# COMPACT_ATOMS: atom_id res chain seq x y z
N MET A 1 4.21 15.83 29.85
CA MET A 1 3.56 15.13 28.72
C MET A 1 3.32 16.17 27.64
N CYS A 2 4.11 16.10 26.57
CA CYS A 2 4.47 17.28 25.79
C CYS A 2 3.40 17.66 24.76
N ASN A 3 3.19 18.97 24.60
CA ASN A 3 2.34 19.62 23.59
C ASN A 3 2.45 19.03 22.18
N VAL A 4 3.57 18.38 21.85
CA VAL A 4 3.82 17.64 20.61
C VAL A 4 2.77 16.56 20.30
N TYR A 5 2.20 15.89 21.31
CA TYR A 5 1.23 14.81 21.10
C TYR A 5 -0.23 15.25 21.24
N VAL A 6 -0.48 16.32 22.00
CA VAL A 6 -1.84 16.78 22.35
C VAL A 6 -2.33 17.89 21.41
N ASN A 7 -1.42 18.67 20.83
CA ASN A 7 -1.76 19.75 19.88
C ASN A 7 -1.77 19.27 18.42
N ALA A 8 -1.94 17.97 18.18
CA ALA A 8 -2.20 17.50 16.82
C ALA A 8 -3.53 18.08 16.35
N ASP A 9 -3.55 18.68 15.16
CA ASP A 9 -4.77 19.20 14.56
C ASP A 9 -5.83 18.08 14.54
N PRO A 10 -7.03 18.29 15.13
CA PRO A 10 -8.09 17.30 15.17
C PRO A 10 -8.44 16.68 13.82
N ILE A 11 -8.24 17.44 12.73
CA ILE A 11 -8.50 16.95 11.39
C ILE A 11 -7.60 15.76 11.02
N LEU A 12 -6.39 15.66 11.57
CA LEU A 12 -5.40 14.65 11.18
C LEU A 12 -5.77 13.23 11.64
N TYR A 13 -6.37 13.09 12.81
CA TYR A 13 -6.82 11.80 13.35
C TYR A 13 -8.31 11.53 13.10
N GLU A 14 -9.03 12.46 12.44
CA GLU A 14 -10.37 12.20 11.96
C GLU A 14 -10.36 11.12 10.88
N SER A 15 -11.27 10.16 11.01
CA SER A 15 -11.42 9.07 10.05
C SER A 15 -12.19 9.53 8.81
N ARG A 16 -11.63 9.26 7.63
CA ARG A 16 -12.28 9.47 6.35
C ARG A 16 -12.41 8.16 5.58
N THR A 17 -13.63 7.87 5.13
CA THR A 17 -13.91 6.73 4.26
C THR A 17 -13.78 7.15 2.80
N ARG A 18 -13.03 6.38 2.01
CA ARG A 18 -12.94 6.54 0.56
C ARG A 18 -13.22 5.20 -0.13
N SER A 19 -13.88 5.28 -1.28
CA SER A 19 -14.13 4.13 -2.13
C SER A 19 -12.99 3.99 -3.14
N LEU A 20 -12.30 2.85 -3.10
CA LEU A 20 -11.23 2.51 -4.03
C LEU A 20 -11.74 1.45 -4.99
N ARG A 21 -11.39 1.54 -6.27
CA ARG A 21 -11.74 0.53 -7.27
C ARG A 21 -10.55 -0.38 -7.50
N ILE A 22 -10.63 -1.60 -7.01
CA ILE A 22 -9.57 -2.62 -7.09
C ILE A 22 -10.11 -3.76 -7.96
N HIS A 23 -9.49 -4.03 -9.12
CA HIS A 23 -9.94 -5.04 -10.08
C HIS A 23 -11.44 -5.01 -10.42
N GLY A 24 -12.00 -3.80 -10.52
CA GLY A 24 -13.42 -3.60 -10.80
C GLY A 24 -14.34 -3.69 -9.58
N VAL A 25 -13.87 -4.20 -8.45
CA VAL A 25 -14.60 -4.24 -7.16
C VAL A 25 -14.42 -2.92 -6.41
N ILE A 26 -15.52 -2.34 -5.95
CA ILE A 26 -15.47 -1.15 -5.10
C ILE A 26 -15.19 -1.60 -3.66
N THR A 27 -14.00 -1.29 -3.18
CA THR A 27 -13.56 -1.55 -1.81
C THR A 27 -13.64 -0.26 -1.02
N THR A 28 -14.42 -0.25 0.05
CA THR A 28 -14.52 0.89 0.96
C THR A 28 -13.43 0.80 2.02
N VAL A 29 -12.63 1.85 2.15
CA VAL A 29 -11.50 1.89 3.08
C VAL A 29 -11.65 3.11 3.98
N ARG A 30 -11.59 2.90 5.30
CA ARG A 30 -11.64 3.96 6.32
C ARG A 30 -10.27 4.12 6.98
N LEU A 31 -9.65 5.28 6.75
CA LEU A 31 -8.36 5.68 7.31
C LEU A 31 -8.44 7.09 7.88
N GLU A 32 -7.57 7.41 8.82
CA GLU A 32 -7.38 8.74 9.35
C GLU A 32 -6.79 9.67 8.26
N ASN A 33 -7.09 10.97 8.30
CA ASN A 33 -6.65 11.91 7.25
C ASN A 33 -5.12 11.93 7.10
N LEU A 34 -4.36 11.84 8.19
CA LEU A 34 -2.90 11.75 8.13
C LEU A 34 -2.42 10.57 7.26
N PHE A 35 -3.07 9.40 7.34
CA PHE A 35 -2.69 8.27 6.49
C PHE A 35 -3.05 8.53 5.02
N TRP A 36 -4.16 9.19 4.74
CA TRP A 36 -4.50 9.58 3.37
C TRP A 36 -3.48 10.55 2.78
N ASP A 37 -2.98 11.49 3.58
CA ASP A 37 -1.98 12.46 3.16
C ASP A 37 -0.63 11.78 2.89
N VAL A 38 -0.20 10.86 3.76
CA VAL A 38 1.02 10.08 3.56
C VAL A 38 0.90 9.17 2.32
N LEU A 39 -0.24 8.50 2.12
CA LEU A 39 -0.47 7.72 0.90
C LEU A 39 -0.43 8.58 -0.36
N HIS A 40 -0.96 9.79 -0.31
CA HIS A 40 -0.89 10.75 -1.41
C HIS A 40 0.54 11.19 -1.68
N GLU A 41 1.33 11.47 -0.64
CA GLU A 41 2.74 11.81 -0.77
C GLU A 41 3.54 10.69 -1.45
N ILE A 42 3.36 9.43 -0.99
CA ILE A 42 4.05 8.27 -1.58
C ILE A 42 3.65 8.10 -3.04
N ALA A 43 2.34 8.16 -3.33
CA ALA A 43 1.83 8.03 -4.69
C ALA A 43 2.39 9.14 -5.61
N SER A 44 2.45 10.37 -5.13
CA SER A 44 3.03 11.50 -5.87
C SER A 44 4.52 11.30 -6.17
N ARG A 45 5.29 10.68 -5.25
CA ARG A 45 6.70 10.35 -5.50
C ARG A 45 6.88 9.29 -6.59
N GLU A 46 5.93 8.35 -6.71
CA GLU A 46 5.91 7.34 -7.77
C GLU A 46 5.23 7.82 -9.06
N ASN A 47 4.82 9.10 -9.16
CA ASN A 47 4.03 9.65 -10.27
C ASN A 47 2.71 8.89 -10.51
N MET A 48 2.06 8.44 -9.44
CA MET A 48 0.79 7.73 -9.45
C MET A 48 -0.27 8.47 -8.64
N THR A 49 -1.55 8.22 -8.94
CA THR A 49 -2.64 8.67 -8.06
C THR A 49 -2.72 7.78 -6.81
N THR A 50 -3.26 8.29 -5.70
CA THR A 50 -3.46 7.50 -4.47
C THR A 50 -4.23 6.21 -4.73
N THR A 51 -5.24 6.24 -5.61
CA THR A 51 -6.02 5.06 -6.00
C THR A 51 -5.17 4.05 -6.77
N GLN A 52 -4.37 4.48 -7.75
CA GLN A 52 -3.48 3.60 -8.50
C GLN A 52 -2.43 2.95 -7.58
N PHE A 53 -1.84 3.75 -6.69
CA PHE A 53 -0.87 3.26 -5.72
C PHE A 53 -1.48 2.22 -4.77
N ALA A 54 -2.70 2.47 -4.27
CA ALA A 54 -3.41 1.51 -3.43
C ALA A 54 -3.73 0.19 -4.16
N VAL A 55 -4.13 0.25 -5.44
CA VAL A 55 -4.36 -0.96 -6.27
C VAL A 55 -3.04 -1.73 -6.45
N LYS A 56 -1.96 -1.05 -6.82
CA LYS A 56 -0.63 -1.68 -6.97
C LYS A 56 -0.18 -2.39 -5.69
N LEU A 57 -0.34 -1.73 -4.53
CA LEU A 57 -0.05 -2.33 -3.23
C LEU A 57 -0.90 -3.56 -2.91
N TYR A 58 -2.17 -3.54 -3.31
CA TYR A 58 -3.07 -4.68 -3.15
C TYR A 58 -2.60 -5.87 -4.00
N ASP A 59 -2.17 -5.61 -5.24
CA ASP A 59 -1.70 -6.64 -6.18
C ASP A 59 -0.41 -7.30 -5.70
N GLU A 60 0.56 -6.50 -5.27
CA GLU A 60 1.82 -6.97 -4.68
C GLU A 60 1.57 -7.80 -3.42
N LEU A 61 0.61 -7.40 -2.59
CA LEU A 61 0.28 -8.13 -1.36
C LEU A 61 -0.35 -9.50 -1.65
N ILE A 62 -1.21 -9.59 -2.67
CA ILE A 62 -1.75 -10.88 -3.15
C ILE A 62 -0.65 -11.74 -3.75
N ALA A 63 0.23 -11.16 -4.58
CA ALA A 63 1.33 -11.90 -5.20
C ALA A 63 2.28 -12.51 -4.14
N LEU A 64 2.52 -11.80 -3.03
CA LEU A 64 3.39 -12.25 -1.96
C LEU A 64 2.74 -13.30 -1.03
N ARG A 65 1.45 -13.11 -0.67
CA ARG A 65 0.77 -13.96 0.32
C ARG A 65 -0.09 -15.07 -0.29
N GLY A 66 -0.40 -14.99 -1.58
CA GLY A 66 -1.28 -15.93 -2.29
C GLY A 66 -2.77 -15.79 -1.94
N GLU A 67 -3.15 -14.85 -1.07
CA GLU A 67 -4.51 -14.70 -0.57
C GLU A 67 -4.92 -13.23 -0.50
N VAL A 68 -6.24 -12.99 -0.58
CA VAL A 68 -6.83 -11.66 -0.45
C VAL A 68 -6.65 -11.16 0.99
N PRO A 69 -6.14 -9.93 1.20
CA PRO A 69 -5.93 -9.39 2.54
C PRO A 69 -7.25 -9.24 3.29
N SER A 70 -7.37 -9.89 4.46
CA SER A 70 -8.54 -9.76 5.33
C SER A 70 -8.72 -8.35 5.91
N ASN A 71 -7.63 -7.57 6.01
CA ASN A 71 -7.65 -6.20 6.54
C ASN A 71 -6.71 -5.25 5.78
N PHE A 72 -7.14 -4.87 4.57
CA PHE A 72 -6.38 -3.96 3.71
C PHE A 72 -6.16 -2.57 4.34
N ALA A 73 -7.10 -2.07 5.15
CA ALA A 73 -6.95 -0.79 5.84
C ALA A 73 -5.80 -0.81 6.86
N SER A 74 -5.68 -1.87 7.66
CA SER A 74 -4.56 -2.03 8.58
C SER A 74 -3.22 -2.13 7.86
N PHE A 75 -3.19 -2.83 6.72
CA PHE A 75 -1.98 -2.90 5.89
C PHE A 75 -1.54 -1.52 5.40
N LEU A 76 -2.45 -0.68 4.91
CA LEU A 76 -2.12 0.67 4.44
C LEU A 76 -1.56 1.54 5.57
N ARG A 77 -2.09 1.44 6.80
CA ARG A 77 -1.52 2.16 7.96
C ARG A 77 -0.09 1.74 8.25
N VAL A 78 0.18 0.43 8.26
CA VAL A 78 1.53 -0.11 8.47
C VAL A 78 2.47 0.34 7.35
N CYS A 79 2.01 0.35 6.09
CA CYS A 79 2.77 0.84 4.95
C CYS A 79 3.21 2.31 5.15
N CYS A 80 2.30 3.18 5.54
CA CYS A 80 2.60 4.59 5.81
C CYS A 80 3.63 4.78 6.93
N LEU A 81 3.46 4.06 8.06
CA LEU A 81 4.39 4.15 9.18
C LEU A 81 5.79 3.66 8.80
N ARG A 82 5.88 2.58 8.01
CA ARG A 82 7.17 2.09 7.51
C ARG A 82 7.85 3.10 6.60
N TYR A 83 7.09 3.70 5.68
CA TYR A 83 7.60 4.75 4.81
C TYR A 83 8.16 5.94 5.60
N LEU A 84 7.40 6.45 6.59
CA LEU A 84 7.86 7.56 7.43
C LEU A 84 9.10 7.17 8.26
N SER A 85 9.20 5.93 8.72
CA SER A 85 10.39 5.43 9.43
C SER A 85 11.64 5.43 8.54
N ILE A 86 11.49 5.02 7.27
CA ILE A 86 12.57 5.03 6.28
C ILE A 86 13.01 6.47 5.99
N VAL A 87 12.04 7.36 5.75
CA VAL A 87 12.32 8.79 5.48
C VAL A 87 12.98 9.48 6.68
N ALA A 88 12.61 9.12 7.91
CA ALA A 88 13.20 9.65 9.13
C ALA A 88 14.59 9.06 9.46
N GLY A 89 15.16 8.21 8.61
CA GLY A 89 16.49 7.61 8.80
C GLY A 89 16.56 6.56 9.91
N LYS A 90 15.42 6.08 10.42
CA LYS A 90 15.37 5.02 11.45
C LYS A 90 15.37 3.65 10.76
N SER A 91 16.57 3.20 10.40
CA SER A 91 16.83 1.91 9.73
C SER A 91 16.91 0.72 10.70
N GLU A 92 15.97 0.58 11.63
CA GLU A 92 15.95 -0.56 12.59
C GLU A 92 14.65 -1.39 12.55
N LEU A 93 13.67 -1.05 11.72
CA LEU A 93 12.42 -1.83 11.54
C LEU A 93 12.40 -2.65 10.23
N THR A 94 13.54 -2.82 9.57
CA THR A 94 13.66 -3.48 8.26
C THR A 94 14.32 -4.85 8.38
N SER A 95 13.56 -5.86 8.78
CA SER A 95 13.83 -7.25 8.39
C SER A 95 12.60 -7.84 7.69
N PHE A 96 12.29 -7.29 6.51
CA PHE A 96 11.69 -8.07 5.44
C PHE A 96 12.57 -7.86 4.20
N PRO A 97 13.01 -8.94 3.53
CA PRO A 97 13.90 -8.82 2.38
C PRO A 97 13.19 -8.05 1.28
N VAL A 98 13.92 -7.14 0.64
CA VAL A 98 13.51 -6.56 -0.65
C VAL A 98 13.13 -7.72 -1.57
N PRO A 99 11.97 -7.71 -2.25
CA PRO A 99 11.67 -8.74 -3.22
C PRO A 99 12.74 -8.69 -4.30
N VAL A 100 13.58 -9.74 -4.35
CA VAL A 100 14.42 -10.00 -5.52
C VAL A 100 13.47 -10.13 -6.70
N PRO A 101 13.76 -9.53 -7.87
CA PRO A 101 12.92 -9.70 -9.06
C PRO A 101 12.72 -11.20 -9.32
N ILE A 102 11.50 -11.69 -9.12
CA ILE A 102 11.16 -13.08 -9.40
C ILE A 102 11.21 -13.22 -10.93
N PRO A 103 11.98 -14.17 -11.49
CA PRO A 103 12.00 -14.40 -12.93
C PRO A 103 10.58 -14.75 -13.38
N VAL A 104 10.01 -13.93 -14.26
CA VAL A 104 8.72 -14.23 -14.90
C VAL A 104 8.92 -15.50 -15.72
N PRO A 105 8.16 -16.59 -15.49
CA PRO A 105 8.30 -17.78 -16.30
C PRO A 105 7.87 -17.46 -17.74
N GLU A 106 8.82 -17.62 -18.66
CA GLU A 106 8.64 -17.40 -20.09
C GLU A 106 7.59 -18.41 -20.62
N VAL A 107 6.41 -17.90 -20.96
CA VAL A 107 5.31 -18.70 -21.52
C VAL A 107 5.73 -19.12 -22.93
N LYS A 108 6.20 -20.36 -23.08
CA LYS A 108 6.44 -20.94 -24.41
C LYS A 108 5.09 -21.13 -25.14
N PRO A 109 4.92 -20.58 -26.35
CA PRO A 109 3.68 -20.74 -27.09
C PRO A 109 3.51 -22.22 -27.45
N ARG A 110 2.41 -22.81 -26.95
CA ARG A 110 2.05 -24.20 -27.21
C ARG A 110 1.54 -24.28 -28.65
N VAL A 111 2.41 -24.69 -29.57
CA VAL A 111 2.02 -24.92 -30.97
C VAL A 111 1.01 -26.08 -30.98
N LEU A 112 -0.24 -25.77 -31.27
CA LEU A 112 -1.29 -26.75 -31.53
C LEU A 112 -0.89 -27.53 -32.78
N LYS A 113 -0.50 -28.79 -32.62
CA LYS A 113 -0.37 -29.71 -33.74
C LYS A 113 -1.78 -30.14 -34.15
N THR A 114 -2.23 -29.64 -35.29
CA THR A 114 -3.39 -30.14 -36.02
C THR A 114 -3.13 -31.60 -36.43
N VAL A 115 -4.07 -32.49 -36.12
CA VAL A 115 -4.23 -33.78 -36.81
C VAL A 115 -5.26 -33.60 -37.90
#